data_AF-A0A6L2P997-F1
#
_entry.id   AF-A0A6L2P997-F1
#
_cell.length_a   1.000
_cell.length_b   1.000
_cell.length_c   1.000
_cell.angle_alpha   90.00
_cell.angle_beta   90.00
_cell.angle_gamma   90.00
#
_symmetry.space_group_name_H-M   'P 1'
#
loop_
_entity.id
_entity.type
_entity.pdbx_description
1 polymer ?
#
loop_
_entity_poly.entity_id
_entity_poly.type
_entity_poly.pdbx_seq_one_letter_code
_entity_poly.pdbx_strand_id
1 'polypeptide(L)'
;FTPKDDVKPYDIYGVTVGEVEVDLLTGQHQILRVDILEDAGESLSPEVDIGQVEGAFVMGLGYWLMEYLTFSPETGELLTNRTWNYKPPGVKDIPIDFRVYLRKKAPNPFGVLRSK
;
A
#
# COMPACT_ATOMS: atom_id res chain seq x y z
N PHE A 1 -13.04 -16.92 20.80
CA PHE A 1 -12.26 -15.86 21.46
C PHE A 1 -10.96 -16.50 21.93
N THR A 2 -9.89 -16.38 21.14
CA THR A 2 -8.57 -16.89 21.52
C THR A 2 -8.03 -15.97 22.63
N PRO A 3 -7.58 -16.51 23.78
CA PRO A 3 -6.94 -15.71 24.83
C PRO A 3 -5.79 -14.89 24.24
N LYS A 4 -5.67 -13.62 24.64
CA LYS A 4 -4.65 -12.68 24.15
C LYS A 4 -3.21 -13.21 24.30
N ASP A 5 -3.00 -14.14 25.23
CA ASP A 5 -1.69 -14.69 25.58
C ASP A 5 -1.22 -15.85 24.68
N ASP A 6 -2.08 -16.39 23.81
CA ASP A 6 -1.73 -17.51 22.90
C ASP A 6 -1.34 -17.06 21.48
N VAL A 7 -1.51 -15.77 21.14
CA VAL A 7 -1.15 -15.25 19.81
C VAL A 7 0.31 -14.82 19.83
N LYS A 8 1.19 -15.69 19.34
CA LYS A 8 2.60 -15.32 19.13
C LYS A 8 2.70 -14.34 17.95
N PRO A 9 3.33 -13.18 18.13
CA PRO A 9 3.56 -12.25 17.04
C PRO A 9 4.48 -12.89 16.00
N TYR A 10 4.22 -12.58 14.73
CA TYR A 10 5.04 -12.98 13.60
C TYR A 10 5.27 -11.77 12.70
N ASP A 11 6.41 -11.75 12.04
CA ASP A 11 6.73 -10.70 11.09
C ASP A 11 6.20 -11.05 9.70
N ILE A 12 5.74 -10.01 9.01
CA ILE A 12 5.36 -10.04 7.60
C ILE A 12 6.53 -9.40 6.84
N TYR A 13 6.99 -10.09 5.79
CA TYR A 13 8.10 -9.65 4.97
C TYR A 13 7.61 -9.35 3.56
N GLY A 14 7.98 -8.21 3.03
CA GLY A 14 7.64 -7.78 1.68
C GLY A 14 8.85 -7.18 0.97
N VAL A 15 8.87 -7.28 -0.35
CA VAL A 15 9.80 -6.55 -1.21
C VAL A 15 9.02 -5.91 -2.34
N THR A 16 9.26 -4.63 -2.57
CA THR A 16 8.64 -3.86 -3.64
C THR A 16 9.70 -3.25 -4.54
N VAL A 17 9.50 -3.34 -5.84
CA VAL A 17 10.31 -2.68 -6.86
C VAL A 17 9.38 -1.85 -7.73
N GLY A 18 9.72 -0.58 -7.95
CA GLY A 18 8.93 0.33 -8.76
C GLY A 18 9.79 1.08 -9.76
N GLU A 19 9.23 1.31 -10.95
CA GLU A 19 9.79 2.13 -12.02
C GLU A 19 8.89 3.33 -12.26
N VAL A 20 9.49 4.53 -12.27
CA VAL A 20 8.78 5.80 -12.39
C VAL A 20 9.48 6.66 -13.44
N GLU A 21 8.69 7.24 -14.33
CA GLU A 21 9.14 8.27 -15.25
C GLU A 21 8.73 9.64 -14.70
N VAL A 22 9.64 10.62 -14.77
CA VAL A 22 9.41 11.98 -14.28
C VAL A 22 9.70 12.97 -15.40
N ASP A 23 8.71 13.80 -15.72
CA ASP A 23 8.89 14.95 -16.59
C ASP A 23 9.58 16.08 -15.81
N LEU A 24 10.82 16.37 -16.21
CA LEU A 24 11.66 17.38 -15.56
C LEU A 24 11.16 18.81 -15.74
N LEU A 25 10.35 19.08 -16.76
CA LEU A 25 9.83 20.42 -17.05
C LEU A 25 8.58 20.73 -16.24
N THR A 26 7.70 19.75 -16.05
CA THR A 26 6.41 19.92 -15.37
C THR A 26 6.40 19.40 -13.93
N GLY A 27 7.36 18.53 -13.56
CA GLY A 27 7.37 17.81 -12.29
C GLY A 27 6.32 16.71 -12.20
N GLN A 28 5.60 16.43 -13.28
CA GLN A 28 4.66 15.31 -13.33
C GLN A 28 5.43 13.99 -13.35
N HIS A 29 4.85 12.98 -12.71
CA HIS A 29 5.41 11.64 -12.67
C HIS A 29 4.38 10.61 -13.10
N GLN A 30 4.85 9.52 -13.68
CA GLN A 30 4.03 8.38 -14.04
C GLN A 30 4.71 7.10 -13.58
N ILE A 31 3.95 6.23 -12.92
CA ILE A 31 4.45 4.95 -12.43
C ILE A 31 4.29 3.93 -13.56
N LEU A 32 5.41 3.54 -14.17
CA LEU A 32 5.41 2.64 -15.32
C LEU A 32 5.10 1.21 -14.89
N ARG A 33 5.77 0.75 -13.83
CA ARG A 33 5.64 -0.63 -13.36
C ARG A 33 5.92 -0.77 -11.88
N VAL A 34 5.19 -1.63 -11.21
CA VAL A 34 5.44 -2.04 -9.83
C VAL A 34 5.33 -3.55 -9.70
N ASP A 35 6.34 -4.17 -9.09
CA ASP A 35 6.36 -5.57 -8.69
C ASP A 35 6.44 -5.66 -7.17
N ILE A 36 5.48 -6.33 -6.54
CA ILE A 36 5.44 -6.59 -5.10
C ILE A 36 5.52 -8.09 -4.87
N LEU A 37 6.38 -8.50 -3.94
CA LEU A 37 6.44 -9.85 -3.41
C LEU A 37 6.19 -9.80 -1.90
N GLU A 38 5.04 -10.34 -1.47
CA GLU A 38 4.60 -10.31 -0.08
C GLU A 38 4.58 -11.73 0.53
N ASP A 39 5.04 -11.88 1.77
CA ASP A 39 4.95 -13.10 2.57
C ASP A 39 3.66 -13.14 3.40
N ALA A 40 2.57 -13.58 2.76
CA ALA A 40 1.26 -13.80 3.40
C ALA A 40 1.09 -15.20 4.02
N GLY A 41 2.16 -16.00 4.12
CA GLY A 41 2.08 -17.38 4.59
C GLY A 41 1.25 -18.30 3.70
N GLU A 42 0.43 -19.17 4.29
CA GLU A 42 -0.59 -19.94 3.58
C GLU A 42 -1.89 -19.12 3.52
N SER A 43 -2.00 -18.30 2.48
CA SER A 43 -3.15 -17.42 2.27
C SER A 43 -4.46 -18.19 2.22
N LEU A 44 -5.46 -17.72 2.99
CA LEU A 44 -6.78 -18.33 3.08
C LEU A 44 -7.64 -18.01 1.85
N SER A 45 -7.50 -16.78 1.34
CA SER A 45 -8.15 -16.29 0.13
C SER A 45 -7.15 -15.40 -0.64
N PRO A 46 -6.39 -16.00 -1.57
CA PRO A 46 -5.33 -15.29 -2.29
C PRO A 46 -5.79 -14.00 -2.96
N GLU A 47 -7.01 -13.98 -3.50
CA GLU A 47 -7.57 -12.83 -4.20
C GLU A 47 -7.86 -11.66 -3.27
N VAL A 48 -8.30 -11.93 -2.03
CA VAL A 48 -8.55 -10.89 -1.03
C VAL A 48 -7.23 -10.32 -0.52
N ASP A 49 -6.26 -11.19 -0.26
CA ASP A 49 -4.95 -10.77 0.24
C ASP A 49 -4.19 -9.95 -0.81
N ILE A 50 -4.28 -10.34 -2.09
CA ILE A 50 -3.75 -9.52 -3.20
C ILE A 50 -4.44 -8.15 -3.22
N GLY A 51 -5.77 -8.09 -3.14
CA GLY A 51 -6.49 -6.81 -3.13
C GLY A 51 -6.12 -5.91 -1.94
N GLN A 52 -5.80 -6.50 -0.77
CA GLN A 52 -5.29 -5.75 0.38
C GLN A 52 -3.91 -5.15 0.10
N VAL A 53 -2.99 -5.93 -0.48
CA VAL A 53 -1.65 -5.46 -0.86
C VAL A 53 -1.75 -4.33 -1.90
N GLU A 54 -2.60 -4.50 -2.92
CA GLU A 54 -2.84 -3.49 -3.94
C GLU A 54 -3.40 -2.20 -3.35
N GLY A 55 -4.44 -2.31 -2.51
CA GLY A 55 -5.06 -1.16 -1.86
C GLY A 55 -4.11 -0.44 -0.92
N ALA A 56 -3.36 -1.17 -0.10
CA ALA A 56 -2.37 -0.61 0.81
C ALA A 56 -1.26 0.14 0.05
N PHE A 57 -0.79 -0.43 -1.06
CA PHE A 57 0.20 0.22 -1.91
C PHE A 57 -0.31 1.53 -2.51
N VAL A 58 -1.52 1.53 -3.07
CA VAL A 58 -2.13 2.75 -3.65
C VAL A 58 -2.38 3.82 -2.58
N MET A 59 -2.82 3.44 -1.38
CA MET A 59 -2.93 4.39 -0.25
C MET A 59 -1.57 4.97 0.13
N GLY A 60 -0.51 4.15 0.14
CA GLY A 60 0.86 4.60 0.37
C GLY A 60 1.34 5.59 -0.69
N LEU A 61 1.04 5.32 -1.97
CA LEU A 61 1.35 6.26 -3.07
C LEU A 61 0.67 7.61 -2.85
N GLY A 62 -0.61 7.61 -2.50
CA GLY A 62 -1.35 8.84 -2.19
C GLY A 62 -0.71 9.62 -1.06
N TYR A 63 -0.39 8.95 0.05
CA TYR A 63 0.28 9.57 1.19
C TYR A 63 1.59 10.26 0.83
N TRP A 64 2.43 9.64 -0.01
CA TRP A 64 3.76 10.17 -0.33
C TRP A 64 3.75 11.21 -1.45
N LEU A 65 2.84 11.10 -2.42
CA LEU A 65 2.95 11.82 -3.69
C LEU A 65 1.84 12.85 -3.91
N MET A 66 0.70 12.75 -3.21
CA MET A 66 -0.51 13.50 -3.57
C MET A 66 -1.22 14.16 -2.38
N GLU A 67 -1.36 13.45 -1.27
CA GLU A 67 -2.25 13.78 -0.15
C GLU A 67 -1.62 14.78 0.82
N TYR A 68 -1.28 15.97 0.33
CA TYR A 68 -0.68 17.03 1.12
C TYR A 68 -1.69 17.69 2.08
N LEU A 69 -1.30 17.80 3.35
CA LEU A 69 -2.04 18.53 4.36
C LEU A 69 -1.42 19.92 4.54
N THR A 70 -2.13 20.96 4.09
CA THR A 70 -1.69 22.34 4.25
C THR A 70 -2.52 23.05 5.31
N PHE A 71 -1.85 23.71 6.23
CA PHE A 71 -2.47 24.46 7.32
C PHE A 71 -2.19 25.95 7.17
N SER A 72 -3.14 26.79 7.58
CA SER A 72 -2.96 28.24 7.66
C SER A 72 -1.90 28.58 8.70
N PRO A 73 -0.82 29.31 8.35
CA PRO A 73 0.20 29.71 9.31
C PRO A 73 -0.32 30.65 10.41
N GLU A 74 -1.38 31.40 10.12
CA GLU A 74 -1.94 32.42 11.01
C GLU A 74 -3.00 31.86 11.95
N THR A 75 -3.88 30.99 11.43
CA THR A 75 -5.06 30.47 12.17
C THR A 75 -4.91 29.02 12.61
N GLY A 76 -3.97 28.27 12.02
CA GLY A 76 -3.81 26.83 12.25
C GLY A 76 -4.88 25.95 11.59
N GLU A 77 -5.78 26.53 10.80
CA GLU A 77 -6.87 25.79 10.16
C GLU A 77 -6.39 24.94 8.98
N LEU A 78 -6.99 23.77 8.79
CA LEU A 78 -6.71 22.89 7.65
C LEU A 78 -7.34 23.46 6.37
N LEU A 79 -6.50 23.82 5.40
CA LEU A 79 -6.91 24.39 4.11
C LEU A 79 -7.32 23.30 3.10
N THR A 80 -6.78 22.09 3.24
CA THR A 80 -7.07 20.92 2.40
C THR A 80 -8.22 20.07 2.96
N ASN A 81 -9.31 20.71 3.40
CA ASN A 81 -10.44 20.04 4.05
C ASN A 81 -11.54 19.54 3.09
N ARG A 82 -11.33 19.64 1.77
CA ARG A 82 -12.33 19.29 0.74
C ARG A 82 -11.66 18.57 -0.41
N THR A 83 -12.43 17.74 -1.13
CA THR A 83 -12.00 17.01 -2.33
C THR A 83 -11.48 17.91 -3.46
N TRP A 84 -11.81 19.19 -3.45
CA TRP A 84 -11.25 20.15 -4.39
C TRP A 84 -9.77 20.45 -4.12
N ASN A 85 -9.38 20.45 -2.84
CA ASN A 85 -8.05 20.84 -2.37
C ASN A 85 -7.22 19.63 -1.92
N TYR A 86 -7.87 18.54 -1.51
CA TYR A 86 -7.26 17.27 -1.16
C TYR A 86 -7.50 16.26 -2.27
N LYS A 87 -6.43 15.73 -2.85
CA LYS A 87 -6.47 14.85 -4.01
C LYS A 87 -6.00 13.44 -3.65
N PRO A 88 -6.92 12.51 -3.38
CA PRO A 88 -6.55 11.11 -3.26
C PRO A 88 -6.16 10.54 -4.64
N PRO A 89 -5.41 9.42 -4.67
CA PRO A 89 -5.07 8.71 -5.90
C PRO A 89 -6.30 8.39 -6.76
N GLY A 90 -6.22 8.74 -8.04
CA GLY A 90 -7.17 8.37 -9.05
C GLY A 90 -6.68 7.21 -9.91
N VAL A 91 -7.51 6.83 -10.89
CA VAL A 91 -7.21 5.73 -11.83
C VAL A 91 -5.97 5.98 -12.69
N LYS A 92 -5.55 7.24 -12.88
CA LYS A 92 -4.35 7.58 -13.66
C LYS A 92 -3.06 7.55 -12.84
N ASP A 93 -3.17 7.49 -11.52
CA ASP A 93 -2.05 7.57 -10.59
C ASP A 93 -1.59 6.17 -10.14
N ILE A 94 -2.34 5.12 -10.49
CA ILE A 94 -1.95 3.72 -10.25
C ILE A 94 -0.87 3.29 -11.27
N PRO A 95 -0.05 2.27 -10.94
CA PRO A 95 0.95 1.73 -11.86
C PRO A 95 0.30 1.20 -13.15
N ILE A 96 0.91 1.48 -14.31
CA ILE A 96 0.42 0.97 -15.61
C ILE A 96 0.51 -0.56 -15.65
N ASP A 97 1.63 -1.11 -15.19
CA ASP A 97 1.83 -2.54 -15.01
C ASP A 97 1.97 -2.85 -13.51
N PHE A 98 0.92 -3.37 -12.89
CA PHE A 98 0.89 -3.68 -11.47
C PHE A 98 0.88 -5.20 -11.24
N ARG A 99 1.94 -5.71 -10.60
CA ARG A 99 2.13 -7.14 -10.37
C ARG A 99 2.34 -7.42 -8.89
N VAL A 100 1.42 -8.19 -8.32
CA VAL A 100 1.50 -8.63 -6.92
C VAL A 100 1.67 -10.14 -6.89
N TYR A 101 2.69 -10.58 -6.17
CA TYR A 101 3.03 -11.98 -5.98
C TYR A 101 3.01 -12.31 -4.49
N LEU A 102 2.34 -13.41 -4.15
CA LEU A 102 2.42 -13.98 -2.80
C LEU A 102 3.52 -15.05 -2.77
N ARG A 103 4.39 -14.99 -1.75
CA ARG A 103 5.47 -15.95 -1.57
C ARG A 103 4.91 -17.35 -1.32
N LYS A 104 5.18 -18.28 -2.22
CA LYS A 104 4.74 -19.68 -2.09
C LYS A 104 5.59 -20.43 -1.06
N LYS A 105 4.97 -21.38 -0.35
CA LYS A 105 5.60 -22.34 0.58
C LYS A 105 6.28 -21.68 1.80
N ALA A 106 5.66 -20.65 2.39
CA ALA A 106 6.12 -20.00 3.61
C ALA A 106 5.16 -20.22 4.80
N PRO A 107 4.83 -21.46 5.19
CA PRO A 107 3.82 -21.72 6.20
C PRO A 107 4.20 -21.08 7.54
N ASN A 108 3.27 -20.33 8.14
CA ASN A 108 3.46 -19.77 9.47
C ASN A 108 3.01 -20.78 10.55
N PRO A 109 3.91 -21.36 11.36
CA PRO A 109 3.52 -22.35 12.37
C PRO A 109 2.67 -21.78 13.52
N PHE A 110 2.58 -20.46 13.66
CA PHE A 110 1.83 -19.79 14.73
C PHE A 110 0.55 -19.10 14.24
N GLY A 111 0.37 -18.98 12.92
CA GLY A 111 -0.82 -18.38 12.31
C GLY A 111 -2.01 -19.33 12.32
N VAL A 112 -3.22 -18.78 12.44
CA VAL A 112 -4.45 -19.58 12.24
C VAL A 112 -4.42 -20.10 10.80
N LEU A 113 -4.55 -21.42 10.62
CA LEU A 113 -4.43 -22.09 9.31
C LEU A 113 -3.12 -21.80 8.55
N ARG A 114 -2.06 -21.42 9.27
CA ARG A 114 -0.74 -21.07 8.72
C ARG A 114 -0.69 -19.80 7.86
N SER A 115 -1.73 -18.98 7.91
CA SER A 115 -1.77 -17.67 7.26
C SER A 115 -0.98 -16.63 8.04
N LYS A 116 -0.77 -15.47 7.41
CA LYS A 116 -0.27 -14.24 8.02
C LYS A 116 -1.23 -13.09 7.73
#